data_AF-Q05JR9-F1
#
_entry.id   AF-Q05JR9-F1
#
_cell.length_a   1.000
_cell.length_b   1.000
_cell.length_c   1.000
_cell.angle_alpha   90.00
_cell.angle_beta   90.00
_cell.angle_gamma   90.00
#
_symmetry.space_group_name_H-M   'P 1'
#
loop_
_entity.id
_entity.type
_entity.pdbx_description
1 polymer ?
#
loop_
_entity_poly.entity_id
_entity_poly.type
_entity_poly.pdbx_seq_one_letter_code
_entity_poly.pdbx_strand_id
1 'polypeptide(L)' 'ATIVASHHDPEWVVAIKETGMVWLVDYSDLDNLRLVQIATER' A
#
# COMPACT_ATOMS: atom_id res chain seq x y z
N ALA A 1 2.19 -1.90 -12.39
CA ALA A 1 2.07 -1.71 -10.93
C ALA A 1 3.43 -1.94 -10.29
N THR A 2 3.68 -1.36 -9.12
CA THR A 2 4.90 -1.54 -8.33
C THR A 2 4.51 -1.84 -6.89
N ILE A 3 5.21 -2.77 -6.24
CA ILE A 3 4.96 -3.17 -4.85
C ILE A 3 6.28 -3.09 -4.12
N VAL A 4 6.28 -2.39 -2.98
CA VAL A 4 7.45 -2.27 -2.10
C VAL A 4 7.02 -2.72 -0.72
N ALA A 5 7.75 -3.67 -0.14
CA ALA A 5 7.52 -4.18 1.20
C ALA A 5 8.63 -3.71 2.14
N SER A 6 8.27 -3.32 3.36
CA SER A 6 9.25 -3.15 4.42
C SER A 6 9.78 -4.51 4.90
N HIS A 7 11.07 -4.56 5.22
CA HIS A 7 11.71 -5.75 5.78
C HIS A 7 11.70 -5.75 7.32
N HIS A 8 11.29 -4.64 7.92
CA HIS A 8 11.28 -4.43 9.37
C HIS A 8 9.87 -4.31 9.92
N ASP A 9 9.02 -3.58 9.22
CA ASP A 9 7.64 -3.32 9.60
C ASP A 9 6.70 -4.09 8.67
N PRO A 10 5.55 -4.59 9.17
CA PRO A 10 4.58 -5.30 8.36
C PRO A 10 3.73 -4.31 7.53
N GLU A 11 4.39 -3.58 6.63
CA GLU A 11 3.78 -2.56 5.76
C GLU A 11 4.20 -2.72 4.29
N TRP A 12 3.23 -2.60 3.38
CA TRP A 12 3.43 -2.57 1.94
C TRP A 12 2.94 -1.26 1.33
N VAL A 13 3.66 -0.79 0.32
CA VAL A 13 3.25 0.30 -0.57
C VAL A 13 3.00 -0.27 -1.96
N VAL A 14 1.77 -0.15 -2.44
CA VAL A 14 1.32 -0.65 -3.75
C VAL A 14 0.98 0.54 -4.64
N ALA A 15 1.78 0.77 -5.68
CA ALA A 15 1.57 1.82 -6.66
C ALA A 15 0.93 1.27 -7.94
N ILE A 16 -0.31 1.66 -8.21
CA ILE A 16 -1.08 1.29 -9.39
C ILE A 16 -1.04 2.46 -10.38
N LYS A 17 -0.08 2.40 -11.31
CA LYS A 17 0.15 3.45 -12.32
C LYS A 17 -1.05 3.70 -13.23
N GLU A 18 -1.77 2.64 -13.62
CA GLU A 18 -2.94 2.74 -14.52
C GLU A 18 -4.08 3.57 -13.92
N THR A 19 -4.29 3.47 -12.61
CA THR A 19 -5.36 4.17 -11.90
C THR A 19 -4.88 5.46 -11.22
N GLY A 20 -3.57 5.72 -11.20
CA GLY A 20 -3.00 6.85 -10.48
C GLY A 20 -3.22 6.76 -8.97
N MET A 21 -3.18 5.55 -8.41
CA MET A 21 -3.42 5.33 -6.98
C MET A 21 -2.19 4.71 -6.32
N VAL A 22 -1.95 5.12 -5.08
CA VAL A 22 -0.99 4.50 -4.16
C VAL A 22 -1.75 3.98 -2.97
N TRP A 23 -1.59 2.70 -2.67
CA TRP A 23 -2.19 2.07 -1.50
C TRP A 23 -1.10 1.78 -0.48
N LEU A 24 -1.30 2.21 0.76
CA LEU A 24 -0.55 1.70 1.90
C LEU A 24 -1.36 0.59 2.56
N VAL A 25 -0.72 -0.55 2.74
CA VAL A 25 -1.30 -1.73 3.35
C VAL A 25 -0.49 -2.05 4.59
N ASP A 26 -1.08 -1.86 5.76
CA ASP A 26 -0.54 -2.31 7.03
C ASP A 26 -1.17 -3.67 7.38
N TYR A 27 -0.32 -4.68 7.50
CA TYR A 27 -0.68 -6.06 7.84
C TYR A 27 -0.10 -6.49 9.18
N SER A 28 0.20 -5.53 10.06
CA SER A 28 0.49 -5.78 11.48
C SER A 28 -0.53 -6.70 12.14
N ASP A 29 -1.80 -6.54 11.76
CA ASP A 29 -2.92 -7.35 12.22
C ASP A 29 -3.62 -7.98 11.00
N LEU A 30 -3.53 -9.31 10.88
CA LEU A 30 -4.12 -10.06 9.77
C LEU A 30 -5.64 -10.19 9.89
N ASP A 31 -6.21 -10.00 11.08
CA ASP A 31 -7.65 -10.00 11.30
C ASP A 31 -8.27 -8.63 10.93
N ASN A 32 -7.52 -7.56 11.18
CA ASN A 32 -7.93 -6.18 10.89
C ASN A 32 -6.90 -5.40 10.07
N LEU A 33 -6.75 -5.79 8.81
CA LEU A 33 -5.89 -5.13 7.83
C LEU A 33 -6.27 -3.65 7.67
N ARG A 34 -5.27 -2.77 7.72
CA ARG A 34 -5.49 -1.33 7.49
C ARG A 34 -5.02 -0.96 6.09
N LEU A 35 -5.95 -0.46 5.29
CA LEU A 35 -5.69 -0.01 3.92
C LEU A 35 -5.95 1.49 3.81
N VAL A 36 -4.94 2.24 3.36
CA VAL A 36 -5.05 3.66 3.05
C VAL A 36 -4.87 3.84 1.55
N GLN A 37 -5.88 4.40 0.89
CA GLN A 37 -5.82 4.70 -0.54
C GLN A 37 -5.55 6.18 -0.75
N ILE A 38 -4.48 6.48 -1.47
CA ILE A 38 -4.06 7.84 -1.80
C ILE A 38 -4.15 8.00 -3.31
N ALA A 39 -4.89 9.01 -3.77
CA ALA A 39 -4.86 9.40 -5.17
C ALA A 39 -3.57 10.14 -5.45
N THR A 40 -2.82 9.70 -6.45
CA THR A 40 -1.64 10.39 -6.96
C THR A 40 -2.07 11.32 -8.08
N GLU A 41 -1.70 12.59 -7.94
CA GLU A 41 -1.80 13.55 -9.04
C GLU A 41 -0.77 13.17 -10.13
N ARG A 42 -1.20 13.20 -11.39
CA ARG A 42 -0.37 12.78 -12.53
C ARG A 42 0.67 13.81 -12.91
#